data_AF-Q47UG2-F1
#
_entry.id   AF-Q47UG2-F1
#
_cell.length_a   1.000
_cell.length_b   1.000
_cell.length_c   1.000
_cell.angle_alpha   90.00
_cell.angle_beta   90.00
_cell.angle_gamma   90.00
#
_symmetry.space_group_name_H-M   'P 1'
#
loop_
_entity.id
_entity.type
_entity.pdbx_description
1 polymer ?
#
loop_
_entity_poly.entity_id
_entity_poly.type
_entity_poly.pdbx_seq_one_letter_code
_entity_poly.pdbx_strand_id
1 'polypeptide(L)'
;MSKSPPKLHNISELYDINEQISPLKALADRERASIYGLTGMVYTPHIDDYMQVSIKKAEILACLKKQGIMELTEVELISSALDFLYKRAKNNSVVEYEGNSYQRRFSPLKLSKSGKVVRTWARYWLLQMASGRIDPKWESQVREIWPTYFLIRAIDI
;
A
#
# COMPACT_ATOMS: atom_id res chain seq x y z
N MET A 1 25.90 -5.26 13.56
CA MET A 1 25.66 -4.06 12.73
C MET A 1 24.58 -3.23 13.39
N SER A 2 24.96 -2.16 14.09
CA SER A 2 24.03 -1.19 14.67
C SER A 2 23.31 -0.49 13.54
N LYS A 3 21.99 -0.71 13.40
CA LYS A 3 21.15 0.11 12.53
C LYS A 3 21.29 1.56 13.02
N SER A 4 21.68 2.46 12.13
CA SER A 4 21.60 3.89 12.40
C SER A 4 20.21 4.23 12.92
N PRO A 5 20.07 5.17 13.89
CA PRO A 5 18.76 5.58 14.35
C PRO A 5 17.95 6.06 13.13
N PRO A 6 16.67 5.66 13.02
CA PRO A 6 15.85 6.05 11.88
C PRO A 6 15.83 7.57 11.80
N LYS A 7 16.10 8.09 10.59
CA LYS A 7 16.06 9.52 10.32
C LYS A 7 14.68 10.06 10.73
N LEU A 8 14.68 11.07 11.60
CA LEU A 8 13.45 11.78 11.95
C LEU A 8 13.02 12.60 10.73
N HIS A 9 11.73 12.51 10.41
CA HIS A 9 11.11 13.31 9.37
C HIS A 9 10.32 14.47 9.96
N ASN A 10 10.30 15.60 9.26
CA ASN A 10 9.47 16.76 9.57
C ASN A 10 8.17 16.75 8.74
N ILE A 11 7.13 17.40 9.22
CA ILE A 11 5.87 17.56 8.48
C ILE A 11 6.04 18.35 7.18
N SER A 12 7.03 19.25 7.08
CA SER A 12 7.37 19.96 5.84
C SER A 12 7.71 19.01 4.70
N GLU A 13 8.45 17.93 4.98
CA GLU A 13 8.81 16.91 3.98
C GLU A 13 7.57 16.21 3.40
N LEU A 14 6.49 16.12 4.18
CA LEU A 14 5.22 15.57 3.70
C LEU A 14 4.53 16.54 2.71
N TYR A 15 4.63 17.85 2.91
CA TYR A 15 4.11 18.82 1.95
C TYR A 15 4.92 18.79 0.64
N ASP A 16 6.24 18.84 0.75
CA ASP A 16 7.15 18.82 -0.40
C ASP A 16 6.94 17.57 -1.28
N ILE A 17 6.75 16.40 -0.66
CA ILE A 17 6.54 15.16 -1.40
C ILE A 17 5.14 15.08 -2.03
N ASN A 18 4.13 15.69 -1.42
CA ASN A 18 2.79 15.75 -1.99
C ASN A 18 2.78 16.62 -3.27
N GLU A 19 3.50 17.73 -3.27
CA GLU A 19 3.66 18.58 -4.46
C GLU A 19 4.36 17.82 -5.60
N GLN A 20 5.36 17.00 -5.29
CA GLN A 20 6.06 16.16 -6.28
C GLN A 20 5.17 15.03 -6.84
N ILE A 21 4.34 14.41 -5.99
CA ILE A 21 3.52 13.25 -6.37
C ILE A 21 2.42 13.63 -7.36
N SER A 22 1.81 14.81 -7.21
CA SER A 22 0.67 15.24 -8.02
C SER A 22 0.93 15.18 -9.55
N PRO A 23 2.01 15.81 -10.09
CA PRO A 23 2.30 15.72 -11.52
C PRO A 23 2.72 14.31 -11.96
N LEU A 24 3.50 13.59 -11.14
CA LEU A 24 3.93 12.22 -11.45
C LEU A 24 2.75 11.26 -11.55
N LYS A 25 1.74 11.43 -10.70
CA LYS A 25 0.51 10.65 -10.75
C LYS A 25 -0.20 10.80 -12.09
N ALA A 26 -0.31 12.03 -12.59
CA ALA A 26 -0.95 12.29 -13.87
C ALA A 26 -0.20 11.61 -15.03
N LEU A 27 1.13 11.65 -15.03
CA LEU A 27 1.95 10.98 -16.04
C LEU A 27 1.82 9.45 -15.94
N ALA A 28 1.89 8.89 -14.73
CA ALA A 28 1.74 7.47 -14.49
C ALA A 28 0.35 6.95 -14.88
N ASP A 29 -0.71 7.70 -14.60
CA ASP A 29 -2.08 7.33 -14.97
C ASP A 29 -2.25 7.33 -16.50
N ARG A 30 -1.63 8.29 -17.19
CA ARG A 30 -1.62 8.36 -18.67
C ARG A 30 -0.84 7.20 -19.28
N GLU A 31 0.33 6.89 -18.73
CA GLU A 31 1.17 5.76 -19.15
C GLU A 31 0.42 4.43 -18.93
N ARG A 32 -0.23 4.24 -17.78
CA ARG A 32 -1.09 3.08 -17.51
C ARG A 32 -2.18 2.90 -18.55
N ALA A 33 -2.85 3.98 -18.93
CA ALA A 33 -3.90 3.92 -19.95
C ALA A 33 -3.32 3.52 -21.32
N SER A 34 -2.14 4.03 -21.67
CA SER A 34 -1.46 3.72 -22.94
C SER A 34 -0.96 2.29 -23.04
N ILE A 35 -0.61 1.65 -21.92
CA ILE A 35 -0.12 0.26 -21.92
C ILE A 35 -1.23 -0.77 -21.70
N TYR A 36 -2.49 -0.33 -21.55
CA TYR A 36 -3.60 -1.23 -21.30
C TYR A 36 -3.78 -2.22 -22.45
N GLY A 37 -3.76 -3.52 -22.12
CA GLY A 37 -3.88 -4.60 -23.10
C GLY A 37 -2.56 -5.00 -23.78
N LEU A 38 -1.46 -4.30 -23.51
CA LEU A 38 -0.13 -4.75 -23.91
C LEU A 38 0.30 -5.95 -23.06
N THR A 39 1.00 -6.88 -23.68
CA THR A 39 1.58 -8.06 -23.03
C THR A 39 3.10 -8.08 -23.24
N GLY A 40 3.81 -8.72 -22.30
CA GLY A 40 5.27 -8.75 -22.30
C GLY A 40 5.91 -7.55 -21.59
N MET A 41 7.23 -7.38 -21.78
CA MET A 41 8.01 -6.35 -21.09
C MET A 41 7.73 -4.96 -21.68
N VAL A 42 7.12 -4.10 -20.88
CA VAL A 42 6.82 -2.71 -21.26
C VAL A 42 7.67 -1.77 -20.42
N TYR A 43 8.34 -0.82 -21.07
CA TYR A 43 9.10 0.22 -20.38
C TYR A 43 8.13 1.27 -19.81
N THR A 44 8.13 1.45 -18.48
CA THR A 44 7.16 2.29 -17.76
C THR A 44 7.83 3.28 -16.79
N PRO A 45 8.64 4.21 -17.30
CA PRO A 45 9.44 5.11 -16.46
C PRO A 45 8.60 6.00 -15.56
N HIS A 46 7.44 6.47 -16.01
CA HIS A 46 6.62 7.39 -15.21
C HIS A 46 5.90 6.67 -14.07
N ILE A 47 5.46 5.43 -14.31
CA ILE A 47 4.95 4.55 -13.26
C ILE A 47 6.05 4.27 -12.23
N ASP A 48 7.27 3.97 -12.68
CA ASP A 48 8.41 3.69 -11.80
C ASP A 48 8.77 4.90 -10.94
N ASP A 49 8.88 6.08 -11.53
CA ASP A 49 9.17 7.34 -10.81
C ASP A 49 8.07 7.66 -9.79
N TYR A 50 6.80 7.56 -10.19
CA TYR A 50 5.66 7.73 -9.28
C TYR A 50 5.71 6.73 -8.11
N MET A 51 6.09 5.49 -8.36
CA MET A 51 6.24 4.47 -7.33
C MET A 51 7.36 4.81 -6.35
N GLN A 52 8.52 5.24 -6.83
CA GLN A 52 9.65 5.62 -5.95
C GLN A 52 9.29 6.77 -5.01
N VAL A 53 8.60 7.80 -5.52
CA VAL A 53 8.18 8.93 -4.67
C VAL A 53 7.07 8.50 -3.70
N SER A 54 6.15 7.64 -4.13
CA SER A 54 5.11 7.08 -3.24
C SER A 54 5.70 6.27 -2.08
N ILE A 55 6.77 5.49 -2.33
CA ILE A 55 7.49 4.75 -1.29
C ILE A 55 8.09 5.72 -0.27
N LYS A 56 8.78 6.77 -0.73
CA LYS A 56 9.34 7.80 0.17
C LYS A 56 8.25 8.48 1.00
N LYS A 57 7.07 8.77 0.41
CA LYS A 57 5.94 9.34 1.15
C LYS A 57 5.45 8.40 2.26
N ALA A 58 5.41 7.09 2.00
CA ALA A 58 5.12 6.10 3.04
C ALA A 58 6.08 6.19 4.22
N GLU A 59 7.38 6.26 3.93
CA GLU A 59 8.43 6.26 4.94
C GLU A 59 8.31 7.51 5.84
N ILE A 60 8.07 8.67 5.22
CA ILE A 60 7.78 9.93 5.91
C ILE A 60 6.54 9.77 6.80
N LEU A 61 5.41 9.31 6.25
CA LEU A 61 4.15 9.14 6.99
C LEU A 61 4.31 8.17 8.16
N ALA A 62 4.93 7.02 7.95
CA ALA A 62 5.17 6.03 8.99
C ALA A 62 6.07 6.59 10.11
N CYS A 63 7.07 7.40 9.75
CA CYS A 63 7.94 8.05 10.72
C CYS A 63 7.19 9.13 11.52
N LEU A 64 6.41 10.00 10.85
CA LEU A 64 5.62 11.04 11.51
C LEU A 64 4.59 10.47 12.49
N LYS A 65 3.92 9.39 12.10
CA LYS A 65 2.98 8.67 12.97
C LYS A 65 3.68 8.03 14.17
N LYS A 66 4.85 7.42 13.95
CA LYS A 66 5.66 6.85 15.04
C LYS A 66 6.18 7.92 16.01
N GLN A 67 6.44 9.12 15.52
CA GLN A 67 6.81 10.27 16.36
C GLN A 67 5.62 10.86 17.15
N GLY A 68 4.38 10.44 16.85
CA GLY A 68 3.17 11.01 17.45
C GLY A 68 2.77 12.37 16.90
N ILE A 69 3.40 12.82 15.80
CA ILE A 69 3.08 14.09 15.13
C ILE A 69 1.78 13.94 14.32
N MET A 70 1.52 12.74 13.80
CA MET A 70 0.29 12.40 13.10
C MET A 70 -0.43 11.26 13.81
N GLU A 71 -1.75 11.36 13.87
CA GLU A 71 -2.57 10.28 14.38
C GLU A 71 -2.61 9.10 13.39
N LEU A 72 -2.75 7.89 13.95
CA LEU A 72 -3.03 6.70 13.15
C LEU A 72 -4.43 6.82 12.58
N THR A 73 -4.60 6.38 11.33
CA THR A 73 -5.93 6.35 10.73
C THR A 73 -6.75 5.20 11.30
N GLU A 74 -8.08 5.30 11.20
CA GLU A 74 -9.00 4.23 11.57
C GLU A 74 -8.60 2.88 10.94
N VAL A 75 -8.21 2.90 9.67
CA VAL A 75 -7.74 1.70 8.95
C VAL A 75 -6.50 1.08 9.59
N GLU A 76 -5.54 1.88 10.04
CA GLU A 76 -4.34 1.38 10.72
C GLU A 76 -4.66 0.77 12.08
N LEU A 77 -5.50 1.46 12.86
CA LEU A 77 -5.93 1.00 14.18
C LEU A 77 -6.65 -0.34 14.09
N ILE A 78 -7.67 -0.41 13.23
CA ILE A 78 -8.47 -1.62 13.03
C ILE A 78 -7.62 -2.73 12.40
N SER A 79 -6.78 -2.43 11.41
CA SER A 79 -5.91 -3.45 10.81
C SER A 79 -4.94 -4.04 11.82
N SER A 80 -4.38 -3.21 12.72
CA SER A 80 -3.50 -3.65 13.80
C SER A 80 -4.23 -4.51 14.82
N ALA A 81 -5.45 -4.12 15.20
CA ALA A 81 -6.31 -4.91 16.09
C ALA A 81 -6.66 -6.27 15.47
N LEU A 82 -7.08 -6.29 14.19
CA LEU A 82 -7.38 -7.51 13.45
C LEU A 82 -6.15 -8.41 13.29
N ASP A 83 -4.97 -7.84 13.04
CA ASP A 83 -3.71 -8.59 12.98
C ASP A 83 -3.34 -9.22 14.32
N PHE A 84 -3.62 -8.52 15.42
CA PHE A 84 -3.40 -9.03 16.77
C PHE A 84 -4.38 -10.15 17.14
N LEU A 85 -5.67 -9.98 16.83
CA LEU A 85 -6.72 -10.96 17.12
C LEU A 85 -6.62 -12.19 16.22
N TYR A 86 -6.38 -11.98 14.92
CA TYR A 86 -6.45 -13.01 13.89
C TYR A 86 -5.09 -13.26 13.22
N LYS A 87 -4.03 -13.44 14.03
CA LYS A 87 -2.64 -13.66 13.56
C LYS A 87 -2.49 -14.77 12.52
N ARG A 88 -3.33 -15.81 12.60
CA ARG A 88 -3.30 -17.01 11.73
C ARG A 88 -4.37 -16.99 10.64
N ALA A 89 -5.05 -15.86 10.43
CA ALA A 89 -6.02 -15.68 9.34
C ALA A 89 -5.38 -16.00 7.98
N LYS A 90 -6.02 -16.91 7.24
CA LYS A 90 -5.61 -17.30 5.89
C LYS A 90 -6.09 -16.26 4.87
N ASN A 91 -5.57 -16.32 3.65
CA ASN A 91 -6.08 -15.49 2.56
C ASN A 91 -7.60 -15.72 2.37
N ASN A 92 -8.33 -14.64 2.09
CA ASN A 92 -9.78 -14.58 1.92
C ASN A 92 -10.62 -14.92 3.17
N SER A 93 -10.03 -15.14 4.34
CA SER A 93 -10.81 -15.35 5.56
C SER A 93 -11.61 -14.09 5.90
N VAL A 94 -12.89 -14.26 6.25
CA VAL A 94 -13.74 -13.18 6.73
C VAL A 94 -13.86 -13.31 8.24
N VAL A 95 -13.70 -12.20 8.95
CA VAL A 95 -13.82 -12.11 10.41
C VAL A 95 -14.68 -10.91 10.77
N GLU A 96 -15.39 -11.00 11.88
CA GLU A 96 -16.19 -9.88 12.39
C GLU A 96 -15.42 -9.14 13.48
N TYR A 97 -15.44 -7.81 13.42
CA TYR A 97 -14.84 -6.93 14.41
C TYR A 97 -15.67 -5.66 14.51
N GLU A 98 -16.07 -5.27 15.72
CA GLU A 98 -16.90 -4.08 15.97
C GLU A 98 -18.17 -3.99 15.10
N GLY A 99 -18.82 -5.14 14.83
CA GLY A 99 -20.05 -5.23 14.03
C GLY A 99 -19.84 -5.12 12.52
N ASN A 100 -18.59 -5.05 12.06
CA ASN A 100 -18.21 -5.00 10.65
C ASN A 100 -17.48 -6.29 10.23
N SER A 101 -17.66 -6.67 8.96
CA SER A 101 -17.01 -7.85 8.38
C SER A 101 -15.75 -7.45 7.62
N TYR A 102 -14.63 -8.07 7.94
CA TYR A 102 -13.34 -7.80 7.31
C TYR A 102 -12.79 -9.03 6.62
N GLN A 103 -12.39 -8.87 5.36
CA GLN A 103 -11.75 -9.90 4.56
C GLN A 103 -10.24 -9.74 4.55
N ARG A 104 -9.52 -10.81 4.91
CA ARG A 104 -8.08 -10.90 4.78
C ARG A 104 -7.69 -11.04 3.31
N ARG A 105 -6.77 -10.21 2.83
CA ARG A 105 -6.23 -10.33 1.47
C ARG A 105 -4.70 -10.32 1.49
N PHE A 106 -4.13 -11.20 0.67
CA PHE A 106 -2.69 -11.26 0.47
C PHE A 106 -2.34 -10.78 -0.94
N SER A 107 -1.39 -9.86 -1.01
CA SER A 107 -0.80 -9.41 -2.27
C SER A 107 0.69 -9.70 -2.28
N PRO A 108 1.29 -10.04 -3.43
CA PRO A 108 2.73 -10.24 -3.51
C PRO A 108 3.43 -8.94 -3.12
N LEU A 109 4.27 -9.01 -2.07
CA LEU A 109 5.18 -7.96 -1.66
C LEU A 109 6.45 -8.16 -2.51
N LYS A 110 7.45 -8.88 -2.02
CA LYS A 110 8.69 -9.04 -2.77
C LYS A 110 8.67 -10.28 -3.66
N LEU A 111 9.08 -10.15 -4.92
CA LEU A 111 9.39 -11.28 -5.80
C LEU A 111 10.86 -11.70 -5.68
N SER A 112 11.20 -12.89 -6.20
CA SER A 112 12.58 -13.32 -6.43
C SER A 112 13.26 -12.46 -7.49
N LYS A 113 14.60 -12.52 -7.59
CA LYS A 113 15.36 -11.83 -8.65
C LYS A 113 14.85 -12.19 -10.06
N SER A 114 14.28 -13.38 -10.21
CA SER A 114 13.71 -13.89 -11.46
C SER A 114 12.24 -13.54 -11.68
N GLY A 115 11.57 -12.83 -10.76
CA GLY A 115 10.12 -12.55 -10.82
C GLY A 115 9.20 -13.74 -10.48
N LYS A 116 9.65 -14.98 -10.72
CA LYS A 116 8.81 -16.19 -10.68
C LYS A 116 8.29 -16.61 -9.30
N VAL A 117 8.89 -16.17 -8.19
CA VAL A 117 8.52 -16.63 -6.85
C VAL A 117 8.28 -15.47 -5.91
N VAL A 118 7.13 -15.44 -5.25
CA VAL A 118 6.82 -14.47 -4.20
C VAL A 118 7.60 -14.81 -2.93
N ARG A 119 8.56 -13.97 -2.56
CA ARG A 119 9.38 -14.06 -1.34
C ARG A 119 8.68 -13.50 -0.12
N THR A 120 7.84 -12.50 -0.29
CA THR A 120 7.15 -11.87 0.83
C THR A 120 5.74 -11.50 0.40
N TRP A 121 4.77 -11.66 1.29
CA TRP A 121 3.37 -11.34 1.05
C TRP A 121 2.96 -10.16 1.93
N ALA A 122 2.32 -9.17 1.31
CA ALA A 122 1.62 -8.12 2.01
C ALA A 122 0.29 -8.70 2.51
N ARG A 123 -0.06 -8.42 3.76
CA ARG A 123 -1.32 -8.88 4.35
C ARG A 123 -2.08 -7.65 4.81
N TYR A 124 -3.33 -7.55 4.41
CA TYR A 124 -4.18 -6.42 4.75
C TYR A 124 -5.62 -6.87 4.89
N TRP A 125 -6.44 -6.00 5.47
CA TRP A 125 -7.86 -6.23 5.72
C TRP A 125 -8.70 -5.30 4.86
N LEU A 126 -9.72 -5.84 4.21
CA LEU A 126 -10.70 -5.07 3.45
C LEU A 126 -12.04 -5.15 4.15
N LEU A 127 -12.65 -4.00 4.42
CA LEU A 127 -14.01 -3.93 4.93
C LEU A 127 -14.99 -4.45 3.87
N GLN A 128 -15.89 -5.33 4.27
CA GLN A 128 -17.01 -5.81 3.48
C GLN A 128 -18.28 -5.04 3.87
N MET A 129 -18.99 -4.55 2.86
CA MET A 129 -20.34 -4.03 3.00
C MET A 129 -21.32 -5.18 3.22
N ALA A 130 -22.54 -4.86 3.69
CA ALA A 130 -23.62 -5.84 3.87
C ALA A 130 -23.98 -6.61 2.57
N SER A 131 -23.65 -6.05 1.41
CA SER A 131 -23.81 -6.69 0.09
C SER A 131 -22.72 -7.73 -0.24
N GLY A 132 -21.74 -7.94 0.65
CA GLY A 132 -20.56 -8.79 0.43
C GLY A 132 -19.49 -8.16 -0.48
N ARG A 133 -19.72 -6.97 -1.02
CA ARG A 133 -18.73 -6.19 -1.79
C ARG A 133 -17.76 -5.49 -0.85
N ILE A 134 -16.55 -5.23 -1.34
CA ILE A 134 -15.55 -4.46 -0.60
C ILE A 134 -15.96 -2.99 -0.58
N ASP A 135 -15.80 -2.34 0.58
CA ASP A 135 -15.99 -0.90 0.70
C ASP A 135 -14.90 -0.14 -0.08
N PRO A 136 -15.28 0.69 -1.08
CA PRO A 136 -14.31 1.35 -1.96
C PRO A 136 -13.51 2.44 -1.24
N LYS A 137 -14.08 3.09 -0.22
CA LYS A 137 -13.40 4.13 0.56
C LYS A 137 -12.32 3.50 1.43
N TRP A 138 -12.66 2.39 2.11
CA TRP A 138 -11.73 1.59 2.87
C TRP A 138 -10.60 1.07 1.99
N GLU A 139 -10.93 0.51 0.83
CA GLU A 139 -9.93 0.04 -0.13
C GLU A 139 -8.97 1.17 -0.53
N SER A 140 -9.47 2.37 -0.84
CA SER A 140 -8.61 3.53 -1.17
C SER A 140 -7.66 3.89 -0.03
N GLN A 141 -8.16 3.94 1.21
CA GLN A 141 -7.33 4.27 2.36
C GLN A 141 -6.25 3.21 2.62
N VAL A 142 -6.59 1.92 2.51
CA VAL A 142 -5.61 0.82 2.62
C VAL A 142 -4.53 0.97 1.54
N ARG A 143 -4.91 1.35 0.31
CA ARG A 143 -3.98 1.61 -0.81
C ARG A 143 -3.02 2.77 -0.54
N GLU A 144 -3.51 3.84 0.09
CA GLU A 144 -2.70 5.02 0.42
C GLU A 144 -1.68 4.73 1.54
N ILE A 145 -2.05 3.89 2.51
CA ILE A 145 -1.20 3.53 3.65
C ILE A 145 -0.10 2.53 3.24
N TRP A 146 -0.36 1.72 2.21
CA TRP A 146 0.58 0.71 1.70
C TRP A 146 1.07 1.04 0.28
N PRO A 147 1.85 2.11 0.09
CA PRO A 147 2.25 2.55 -1.23
C PRO A 147 3.24 1.61 -1.91
N THR A 148 3.88 0.69 -1.17
CA THR A 148 4.85 -0.23 -1.77
C THR A 148 4.20 -1.25 -2.72
N TYR A 149 2.89 -1.57 -2.63
CA TYR A 149 2.33 -2.73 -3.36
C TYR A 149 0.93 -2.65 -3.95
N PHE A 150 0.06 -1.71 -3.57
CA PHE A 150 -1.26 -1.66 -4.21
C PHE A 150 -1.24 -1.20 -5.67
N LEU A 151 -0.10 -0.65 -6.10
CA LEU A 151 0.21 -0.30 -7.48
C LEU A 151 0.78 -1.47 -8.29
N ILE A 152 1.09 -2.61 -7.65
CA ILE A 152 1.51 -3.86 -8.33
C ILE A 152 0.26 -4.65 -8.74
N ARG A 153 -0.73 -3.95 -9.30
CA ARG A 153 -1.60 -4.56 -10.28
C ARG A 153 -0.97 -4.27 -11.64
N ALA A 154 -0.53 -5.35 -12.29
CA ALA A 154 0.09 -5.40 -13.60
C ALA A 154 1.50 -4.79 -13.64
N ILE A 155 2.51 -5.66 -13.61
CA ILE A 155 3.34 -5.96 -14.78
C ILE A 155 4.07 -7.25 -14.41
N ASP A 156 3.78 -8.31 -15.16
CA ASP A 156 4.56 -9.54 -15.14
C ASP A 156 6.01 -9.22 -15.53
N ILE A 157 6.97 -9.65 -14.70
CA ILE A 157 8.37 -9.84 -15.11
C ILE A 157 8.54 -11.29 -15.51
#